data_AF-A0A6G8PYN7-F1
#
_entry.id   AF-A0A6G8PYN7-F1
#
_cell.length_a   1.000
_cell.length_b   1.000
_cell.length_c   1.000
_cell.angle_alpha   90.00
_cell.angle_beta   90.00
_cell.angle_gamma   90.00
#
_symmetry.space_group_name_H-M   'P 1'
#
loop_
_entity.id
_entity.type
_entity.pdbx_description
1 polymer ?
#
loop_
_entity_poly.entity_id
_entity_poly.type
_entity_poly.pdbx_seq_one_letter_code
_entity_poly.pdbx_strand_id
1 'polypeptide(L)' 'MDDETQQRVITLVAAGIAYGISHAVTNRYIDVPDQRGIKDDALEAVLKGATTAASTILASIIVRRVLAGRWGG' A
#
# COMPACT_ATOMS: atom_id res chain seq x y z
N MET A 1 -1.55 -7.63 21.88
CA MET A 1 -0.97 -6.36 21.37
C MET A 1 -1.97 -5.26 21.65
N ASP A 2 -1.49 -4.07 21.99
CA ASP A 2 -2.34 -2.88 22.10
C ASP A 2 -2.74 -2.35 20.71
N ASP A 3 -3.91 -1.70 20.62
CA ASP A 3 -4.49 -1.22 19.36
C ASP A 3 -3.57 -0.23 18.63
N GLU A 4 -2.86 0.63 19.37
CA GLU A 4 -1.91 1.57 18.79
C GLU A 4 -0.73 0.84 18.14
N THR A 5 -0.23 -0.20 18.80
CA THR A 5 0.85 -1.03 18.27
C THR A 5 0.39 -1.78 17.02
N GLN A 6 -0.83 -2.31 17.02
CA GLN A 6 -1.41 -2.98 15.87
C GLN A 6 -1.58 -2.03 14.68
N GLN A 7 -2.06 -0.80 14.91
CA GLN A 7 -2.22 0.20 13.86
C GLN A 7 -0.86 0.58 13.24
N ARG A 8 0.17 0.83 14.06
CA ARG A 8 1.53 1.13 13.59
C ARG A 8 2.09 0.00 12.71
N VAL A 9 1.88 -1.26 13.10
CA VAL A 9 2.31 -2.42 12.31
C VAL A 9 1.55 -2.48 10.98
N ILE A 10 0.23 -2.25 10.98
CA ILE A 10 -0.56 -2.20 9.74
C ILE A 10 -0.02 -1.10 8.81
N THR A 11 0.25 0.09 9.33
CA THR A 11 0.80 1.21 8.54
C THR A 11 2.16 0.86 7.92
N LEU A 12 3.07 0.25 8.68
CA LEU A 12 4.38 -0.15 8.17
C LEU A 12 4.26 -1.23 7.08
N VAL A 13 3.42 -2.23 7.30
CA VAL A 13 3.17 -3.29 6.29
C VAL A 13 2.52 -2.69 5.04
N ALA A 14 1.55 -1.80 5.19
CA ALA A 14 0.90 -1.13 4.07
C ALA A 14 1.90 -0.28 3.26
N ALA A 15 2.78 0.46 3.93
CA ALA A 15 3.84 1.23 3.28
C ALA A 15 4.82 0.33 2.51
N GLY A 16 5.21 -0.82 3.10
CA GLY A 16 6.05 -1.81 2.43
C GLY A 16 5.40 -2.42 1.19
N ILE A 17 4.12 -2.79 1.27
CA ILE A 17 3.34 -3.30 0.12
C ILE A 17 3.24 -2.24 -0.96
N ALA A 18 2.86 -1.01 -0.60
CA ALA A 18 2.74 0.10 -1.54
C ALA A 18 4.07 0.36 -2.25
N TYR A 19 5.19 0.41 -1.51
CA TYR A 19 6.52 0.56 -2.09
C TYR A 19 6.85 -0.58 -3.05
N GLY A 20 6.60 -1.83 -2.68
CA GLY A 20 6.86 -2.99 -3.53
C GLY A 20 6.07 -2.94 -4.84
N ILE A 21 4.78 -2.59 -4.78
CA ILE A 21 3.93 -2.42 -5.96
C ILE A 21 4.43 -1.26 -6.82
N SER A 22 4.68 -0.09 -6.23
CA SER A 22 5.20 1.07 -6.95
C SER A 22 6.53 0.75 -7.63
N HIS A 23 7.47 0.13 -6.92
CA HIS A 23 8.77 -0.22 -7.48
C HIS A 23 8.65 -1.19 -8.67
N ALA A 24 7.83 -2.24 -8.54
CA ALA A 24 7.60 -3.20 -9.62
C ALA A 24 6.95 -2.56 -10.86
N VAL A 25 5.98 -1.66 -10.65
CA VAL A 25 5.27 -0.98 -11.74
C VAL A 25 6.16 0.05 -12.42
N THR A 26 6.84 0.91 -11.65
CA THR A 26 7.72 1.95 -12.19
C THR A 26 8.86 1.36 -13.00
N ASN A 27 9.56 0.36 -12.48
CA ASN A 27 10.68 -0.27 -13.21
C ASN A 27 10.25 -0.95 -14.52
N ARG A 28 8.99 -1.38 -14.62
CA ARG A 28 8.53 -2.22 -15.72
C ARG A 28 7.75 -1.46 -16.78
N TYR A 29 7.05 -0.37 -16.41
CA TYR A 29 6.00 0.21 -17.25
C TYR A 29 5.96 1.74 -17.32
N ILE A 30 6.74 2.47 -16.51
CA ILE A 30 6.67 3.94 -16.49
C ILE A 30 7.87 4.52 -17.23
N ASP A 31 7.66 4.97 -18.46
CA ASP A 31 8.45 6.06 -19.05
C ASP A 31 7.83 7.38 -18.60
N VAL A 32 8.62 8.23 -17.95
CA VAL A 32 8.12 9.52 -17.43
C VAL A 32 8.10 10.53 -18.57
N PRO A 33 6.92 10.99 -19.05
CA PRO A 33 6.85 12.00 -20.10
C PRO A 33 7.21 13.39 -19.55
N ASP A 34 7.86 14.22 -20.38
CA ASP A 34 8.35 15.55 -19.99
C ASP A 34 7.24 16.58 -19.73
N GLN A 35 5.99 16.33 -20.16
CA GLN A 35 4.84 17.21 -19.92
C GLN A 35 3.68 16.46 -19.29
N ARG A 36 3.27 16.90 -18.09
CA ARG A 36 2.13 16.37 -17.34
C ARG A 36 0.87 17.16 -17.64
N GLY A 37 -0.19 16.49 -18.10
CA GLY A 37 -1.51 17.10 -18.31
C GLY A 37 -2.48 16.85 -17.15
N ILE A 38 -3.58 17.61 -17.07
CA ILE A 38 -4.62 17.47 -16.03
C ILE A 38 -5.20 16.04 -15.97
N LYS A 39 -5.29 15.36 -17.13
CA LYS A 39 -5.74 13.97 -17.19
C LYS A 39 -4.76 13.02 -16.49
N ASP A 40 -3.47 13.30 -16.58
CA ASP A 40 -2.42 12.49 -15.96
C ASP A 40 -2.42 12.70 -14.44
N ASP A 41 -2.61 13.93 -13.98
CA ASP A 41 -2.71 14.24 -12.54
C ASP A 41 -3.93 13.56 -11.90
N ALA A 42 -5.07 13.56 -12.60
CA ALA A 42 -6.27 12.86 -12.14
C ALA A 42 -6.04 11.34 -12.08
N LEU A 43 -5.40 10.77 -13.10
CA LEU A 43 -5.05 9.35 -13.13
C LEU A 43 -4.05 9.00 -12.02
N GLU A 44 -3.05 9.84 -11.77
CA GLU A 44 -2.06 9.67 -10.71
C GLU A 44 -2.72 9.68 -9.33
N ALA A 45 -3.64 10.62 -9.08
CA ALA A 45 -4.36 10.70 -7.82
C ALA A 45 -5.26 9.46 -7.59
N VAL A 46 -5.98 9.02 -8.63
CA VAL A 46 -6.82 7.81 -8.55
C VAL A 46 -5.96 6.58 -8.29
N LEU A 47 -4.86 6.42 -9.01
CA LEU A 47 -3.97 5.27 -8.86
C LEU A 47 -3.35 5.24 -7.46
N LYS A 48 -2.84 6.38 -6.97
CA LYS A 48 -2.31 6.51 -5.61
C LYS A 48 -3.36 6.19 -4.55
N GLY A 49 -4.57 6.74 -4.69
CA GLY A 49 -5.67 6.49 -3.76
C GLY A 49 -6.06 5.01 -3.72
N ALA A 50 -6.24 4.39 -4.89
CA ALA A 50 -6.60 2.99 -5.03
C ALA A 50 -5.52 2.06 -4.45
N THR A 51 -4.25 2.28 -4.81
CA THR A 51 -3.13 1.48 -4.30
C THR A 51 -2.98 1.62 -2.78
N THR A 52 -3.16 2.84 -2.24
CA THR A 52 -3.08 3.08 -0.79
C THR A 52 -4.20 2.35 -0.06
N ALA A 53 -5.44 2.47 -0.53
CA ALA A 53 -6.59 1.79 0.07
C ALA A 53 -6.42 0.26 0.01
N ALA A 54 -6.07 -0.28 -1.15
CA ALA A 54 -5.85 -1.72 -1.34
C ALA A 54 -4.72 -2.25 -0.46
N SER A 55 -3.58 -1.55 -0.40
CA SER A 55 -2.43 -1.93 0.44
C SER A 55 -2.81 -1.92 1.92
N THR A 56 -3.61 -0.95 2.36
CA THR A 56 -4.08 -0.86 3.75
C THR A 56 -5.00 -2.02 4.10
N ILE A 57 -5.95 -2.35 3.23
CA ILE A 57 -6.85 -3.50 3.41
C ILE A 57 -6.04 -4.81 3.47
N LEU A 58 -5.12 -5.01 2.52
CA LEU A 58 -4.26 -6.19 2.47
C LEU A 58 -3.38 -6.31 3.71
N ALA A 59 -2.72 -5.22 4.12
CA ALA A 59 -1.92 -5.18 5.34
C ALA A 59 -2.75 -5.57 6.56
N SER A 60 -3.96 -5.01 6.69
CA SER A 60 -4.87 -5.34 7.78
C SER A 60 -5.27 -6.83 7.79
N ILE A 61 -5.52 -7.42 6.62
CA ILE A 61 -5.78 -8.87 6.49
C ILE A 61 -4.54 -9.70 6.88
N ILE A 62 -3.36 -9.37 6.36
CA ILE A 62 -2.10 -10.08 6.63
C ILE A 62 -1.78 -10.05 8.11
N VAL A 63 -1.79 -8.86 8.73
CA VAL A 63 -1.53 -8.67 10.16
C VAL A 63 -2.50 -9.51 10.98
N ARG A 64 -3.81 -9.49 10.67
CA ARG A 64 -4.80 -10.33 11.36
C ARG A 64 -4.52 -11.82 11.18
N ARG A 65 -4.23 -12.29 9.98
CA ARG A 65 -4.03 -13.73 9.72
C ARG A 65 -2.72 -14.26 10.32
N VAL A 66 -1.65 -13.47 10.27
CA VAL A 66 -0.31 -13.88 10.71
C VAL A 66 -0.11 -13.66 12.21
N LEU A 67 -0.63 -12.57 12.78
CA LEU A 67 -0.45 -12.27 14.21
C LEU A 67 -1.56 -12.84 15.09
N ALA A 68 -2.82 -12.96 14.62
CA ALA A 68 -3.87 -13.59 15.43
C ALA A 68 -3.64 -15.09 15.60
N GLY A 69 -3.04 -15.77 14.60
CA GLY A 69 -2.64 -17.18 14.74
C GLY A 69 -1.50 -17.42 15.74
N ARG A 70 -0.79 -16.36 16.18
CA ARG A 70 0.39 -16.48 17.05
C ARG A 70 0.11 -16.13 18.52
N TRP A 71 -1.06 -15.56 18.83
CA TRP A 71 -1.44 -15.09 20.17
C TRP A 71 -2.85 -15.51 20.60
N GLY A 72 -3.54 -16.35 19.81
CA GLY A 72 -4.89 -16.87 20.07
C GLY A 72 -4.95 -18.37 20.31
N GLY A 73 -3.94 -18.93 21.00
CA GLY A 73 -3.92 -20.31 21.50
C GLY A 73 -3.56 -20.34 22.98
#